data_AF-A0A3S0D246-F1
#
_entry.id   AF-A0A3S0D246-F1
#
_cell.length_a   1.000
_cell.length_b   1.000
_cell.length_c   1.000
_cell.angle_alpha   90.00
_cell.angle_beta   90.00
_cell.angle_gamma   90.00
#
_symmetry.space_group_name_H-M   'P 1'
#
loop_
_entity.id
_entity.type
_entity.pdbx_description
1 polymer ?
#
loop_
_entity_poly.entity_id
_entity_poly.type
_entity_poly.pdbx_seq_one_letter_code
_entity_poly.pdbx_strand_id
1 'polypeptide(L)'
;MDEKRRPAKRDGGKFNQKGRGRSGGYNRRFQGELSNSTAAEDLAEYILKILARDADSLQFDRQTLYPGRCRVSVTCEPSITGRLIGKDGKTISALRSLIRAAASRHGKRVDIEVS
;
A
#
# COMPACT_ATOMS: atom_id res chain seq x y z
N MET A 1 -66.74 14.50 -31.59
CA MET A 1 -66.02 15.50 -30.78
C MET A 1 -65.58 14.78 -29.53
N ASP A 2 -64.31 14.40 -29.41
CA ASP A 2 -63.74 14.00 -28.13
C ASP A 2 -62.25 14.34 -28.12
N GLU A 3 -61.87 15.02 -27.04
CA GLU A 3 -60.73 15.88 -26.92
C GLU A 3 -59.64 15.22 -26.05
N LYS A 4 -58.40 15.31 -26.53
CA LYS A 4 -57.10 15.35 -25.81
C LYS A 4 -56.92 14.44 -24.57
N ARG A 5 -55.85 13.63 -24.62
CA ARG A 5 -54.60 13.85 -23.85
C ARG A 5 -53.57 12.76 -24.18
N ARG A 6 -52.47 13.15 -24.85
CA ARG A 6 -51.26 12.34 -25.00
C ARG A 6 -50.41 12.44 -23.72
N PRO A 7 -49.87 11.35 -23.14
CA PRO A 7 -48.76 11.46 -22.21
C PRO A 7 -47.43 11.48 -22.95
N ALA A 8 -46.64 12.53 -22.75
CA ALA A 8 -45.26 12.65 -23.22
C ALA A 8 -44.33 11.71 -22.42
N LYS A 9 -43.71 10.73 -23.08
CA LYS A 9 -42.67 9.89 -22.46
C LYS A 9 -41.27 10.39 -22.84
N ARG A 10 -40.89 11.43 -22.11
CA ARG A 10 -39.56 11.88 -21.67
C ARG A 10 -38.35 11.10 -22.23
N ASP A 11 -37.64 11.74 -23.16
CA ASP A 11 -36.24 11.45 -23.51
C ASP A 11 -35.34 11.54 -22.27
N GLY A 12 -34.81 10.40 -21.84
CA GLY A 12 -33.81 10.30 -20.78
C GLY A 12 -32.40 10.45 -21.33
N GLY A 13 -32.01 11.67 -21.66
CA GLY A 13 -30.62 11.99 -22.00
C GLY A 13 -29.71 12.13 -20.78
N LYS A 14 -28.50 11.56 -20.92
CA LYS A 14 -27.21 11.89 -20.27
C LYS A 14 -26.95 11.36 -18.85
N PHE A 15 -25.83 10.65 -18.66
CA PHE A 15 -24.56 11.18 -18.12
C PHE A 15 -23.61 10.06 -17.65
N ASN A 16 -22.41 10.06 -18.26
CA ASN A 16 -21.10 9.92 -17.59
C ASN A 16 -20.64 8.55 -17.05
N GLN A 17 -20.16 7.66 -17.94
CA GLN A 17 -19.08 6.72 -17.59
C GLN A 17 -17.72 7.43 -17.65
N LYS A 18 -17.45 8.31 -16.69
CA LYS A 18 -16.09 8.75 -16.36
C LYS A 18 -15.88 8.59 -14.86
N GLY A 19 -15.02 7.65 -14.49
CA GLY A 19 -14.36 7.64 -13.19
C GLY A 19 -14.60 6.41 -12.33
N ARG A 20 -13.83 5.35 -12.57
CA ARG A 20 -13.34 4.45 -11.50
C ARG A 20 -11.89 4.02 -11.75
N GLY A 21 -11.03 4.98 -12.09
CA GLY A 21 -9.58 4.87 -11.86
C GLY A 21 -9.27 5.44 -10.48
N ARG A 22 -9.60 4.71 -9.41
CA ARG A 22 -9.29 5.13 -8.03
C ARG A 22 -7.91 4.58 -7.64
N SER A 23 -6.86 5.07 -8.28
CA SER A 23 -5.48 4.72 -7.94
C SER A 23 -4.54 5.88 -8.28
N GLY A 24 -4.74 7.04 -7.65
CA GLY A 24 -3.89 8.19 -7.91
C GLY A 24 -4.20 9.35 -7.00
N GLY A 25 -3.81 9.26 -5.72
CA GLY A 25 -4.14 10.35 -4.79
C GLY A 25 -3.58 10.24 -3.39
N TYR A 26 -2.38 9.69 -3.20
CA TYR A 26 -1.68 9.77 -1.91
C TYR A 26 -0.34 10.48 -2.03
N ASN A 27 -0.18 11.43 -2.96
CA ASN A 27 1.16 11.98 -3.22
C ASN A 27 1.19 13.45 -3.65
N ARG A 28 0.81 14.39 -2.77
CA ARG A 28 1.22 15.79 -3.01
C ARG A 28 1.32 16.78 -1.84
N ARG A 29 1.27 16.36 -0.57
CA ARG A 29 1.29 17.35 0.55
C ARG A 29 2.13 17.00 1.78
N PHE A 30 3.05 16.04 1.69
CA PHE A 30 4.05 15.87 2.75
C PHE A 30 5.41 16.32 2.22
N GLN A 31 5.61 17.63 2.21
CA GLN A 31 6.91 18.30 2.08
C GLN A 31 7.64 18.17 3.44
N GLY A 32 7.92 16.95 3.87
CA GLY A 32 8.92 16.72 4.92
C GLY A 32 10.30 16.73 4.26
N GLU A 33 11.29 17.34 4.90
CA GLU A 33 12.68 17.18 4.49
C GLU A 33 12.99 15.69 4.29
N LEU A 34 13.62 15.36 3.17
CA LEU A 34 14.13 14.02 2.90
C LEU A 34 15.23 13.73 3.92
N SER A 35 14.86 13.14 5.06
CA SER A 35 15.84 12.74 6.07
C SER A 35 16.46 11.41 5.66
N ASN A 36 17.77 11.25 5.79
CA ASN A 36 18.47 9.98 5.53
C ASN A 36 18.15 8.87 6.57
N SER A 37 17.18 9.07 7.46
CA SER A 37 16.80 8.13 8.53
C SER A 37 16.41 6.73 8.01
N THR A 38 16.95 5.69 8.62
CA THR A 38 16.63 4.28 8.33
C THR A 38 15.55 3.68 9.23
N ALA A 39 14.99 4.48 10.14
CA ALA A 39 14.13 3.99 11.21
C ALA A 39 12.91 3.18 10.73
N ALA A 40 12.36 3.52 9.56
CA ALA A 40 11.23 2.78 9.00
C ALA A 40 11.64 1.39 8.44
N GLU A 41 12.84 1.25 7.89
CA GLU A 41 13.37 -0.04 7.47
C GLU A 41 13.72 -0.91 8.69
N ASP A 42 14.33 -0.30 9.72
CA ASP A 42 14.68 -0.97 10.97
C ASP A 42 13.43 -1.47 11.71
N LEU A 43 12.35 -0.69 11.72
CA LEU A 43 11.06 -1.10 12.28
C LEU A 43 10.45 -2.28 11.50
N ALA A 44 10.56 -2.27 10.16
CA ALA A 44 10.06 -3.37 9.34
C ALA A 44 10.80 -4.68 9.67
N GLU A 45 12.13 -4.63 9.73
CA GLU A 45 12.97 -5.76 10.09
C GLU A 45 12.66 -6.29 11.49
N TYR A 46 12.53 -5.40 12.48
CA TYR A 46 12.18 -5.76 13.85
C TYR A 46 10.85 -6.52 13.93
N ILE A 47 9.80 -5.98 13.31
CA ILE A 47 8.48 -6.63 13.33
C ILE A 47 8.52 -7.97 12.60
N LEU A 48 9.21 -8.06 11.46
CA LEU A 48 9.31 -9.30 10.69
C LEU A 48 10.03 -10.41 11.47
N LYS A 49 11.10 -10.10 12.20
CA LYS A 49 11.79 -11.06 13.08
C LYS A 49 10.86 -11.60 14.17
N ILE A 50 10.05 -10.73 14.79
CA ILE A 50 9.04 -11.15 15.79
C ILE A 50 7.98 -12.07 15.16
N LEU A 51 7.48 -11.70 13.98
CA LEU A 51 6.49 -12.51 13.27
C LEU A 51 7.06 -13.88 12.88
N ALA A 52 8.31 -13.95 12.42
CA ALA A 52 8.99 -15.20 12.09
C ALA A 52 9.24 -16.09 13.32
N ARG A 53 9.21 -15.54 14.54
CA ARG A 53 9.58 -16.21 15.81
C ARG A 53 11.00 -16.79 15.82
N ASP A 54 11.80 -16.44 14.84
CA ASP A 54 13.19 -16.82 14.67
C ASP A 54 13.85 -15.71 13.85
N ALA A 55 14.79 -15.01 14.49
CA ALA A 55 15.42 -13.82 13.92
C ALA A 55 16.43 -14.15 12.82
N ASP A 56 17.02 -15.35 12.85
CA ASP A 56 18.09 -15.77 11.94
C ASP A 56 17.55 -16.45 10.68
N SER A 57 16.27 -16.79 10.69
CA SER A 57 15.54 -17.43 9.58
C SER A 57 15.14 -16.49 8.44
N LEU A 58 15.42 -15.18 8.57
CA LEU A 58 15.05 -14.15 7.61
C LEU A 58 16.29 -13.49 7.03
N GLN A 59 16.38 -13.46 5.71
CA GLN A 59 17.40 -12.69 5.01
C GLN A 59 16.79 -11.38 4.49
N PHE A 60 17.41 -10.26 4.86
CA PHE A 60 16.96 -8.92 4.48
C PHE A 60 17.90 -8.30 3.45
N ASP A 61 17.32 -7.74 2.40
CA ASP A 61 18.03 -6.89 1.44
C ASP A 61 17.38 -5.51 1.38
N ARG A 62 18.21 -4.46 1.46
CA ARG A 62 17.77 -3.06 1.51
C ARG A 62 18.27 -2.37 0.25
N GLN A 63 17.33 -2.05 -0.63
CA GLN A 63 17.65 -1.38 -1.89
C GLN A 63 17.07 0.04 -1.92
N THR A 64 17.93 1.04 -2.05
CA THR A 64 17.49 2.42 -2.34
C THR A 64 17.22 2.53 -3.84
N LEU A 65 15.97 2.79 -4.22
CA LEU A 65 15.55 2.89 -5.62
C LEU A 65 15.74 4.31 -6.16
N TYR A 66 15.27 5.31 -5.40
CA TYR A 66 15.34 6.73 -5.73
C TYR A 66 15.48 7.55 -4.44
N PRO A 67 15.84 8.84 -4.51
CA PRO A 67 15.78 9.72 -3.35
C PRO A 67 14.39 9.65 -2.69
N GLY A 68 14.37 9.21 -1.43
CA GLY A 68 13.13 9.05 -0.68
C GLY A 68 12.35 7.75 -0.94
N ARG A 69 12.86 6.80 -1.73
CA ARG A 69 12.21 5.49 -1.95
C ARG A 69 13.15 4.32 -1.70
N CYS A 70 12.78 3.47 -0.77
CA CYS A 70 13.48 2.24 -0.43
C CYS A 70 12.60 1.01 -0.64
N ARG A 71 13.24 -0.12 -0.93
CA ARG A 71 12.64 -1.44 -0.93
C ARG A 71 13.35 -2.29 0.11
N VAL A 72 12.57 -2.97 0.94
CA VAL A 72 13.04 -3.99 1.87
C VAL A 72 12.53 -5.33 1.35
N SER A 73 13.45 -6.13 0.82
CA SER A 73 13.18 -7.48 0.34
C SER A 73 13.49 -8.48 1.44
N VAL A 74 12.61 -9.45 1.63
CA VAL A 74 12.70 -10.44 2.69
C VAL A 74 12.60 -11.81 2.06
N THR A 75 13.64 -12.61 2.23
CA THR A 75 13.69 -14.01 1.78
C THR A 75 13.61 -14.93 2.99
N CYS A 76 12.75 -15.93 2.91
CA CYS A 76 12.59 -16.90 3.99
C CYS A 76 12.04 -18.24 3.51
N GLU A 77 12.12 -19.24 4.39
CA GLU A 77 11.56 -20.57 4.14
C GLU A 77 10.02 -20.53 3.97
N PRO A 78 9.42 -21.39 3.14
CA PRO A 78 7.97 -21.39 2.87
C PRO A 78 7.09 -21.50 4.13
N SER A 79 7.58 -22.22 5.15
CA SER A 79 6.91 -22.38 6.45
C SER A 79 6.78 -21.05 7.21
N ILE A 80 7.72 -20.13 7.01
CA ILE A 80 7.74 -18.80 7.62
C ILE A 80 6.97 -17.81 6.75
N THR A 81 7.09 -17.90 5.42
CA THR A 81 6.35 -17.06 4.47
C THR A 81 4.86 -17.04 4.77
N GLY A 82 4.23 -18.21 4.95
CA GLY A 82 2.80 -18.30 5.26
C GLY A 82 2.39 -17.51 6.52
N ARG A 83 3.28 -17.46 7.53
CA ARG A 83 3.07 -16.71 8.77
C ARG A 83 3.21 -15.20 8.57
N LEU A 84 4.22 -14.77 7.81
CA LEU A 84 4.43 -13.35 7.50
C LEU A 84 3.29 -12.77 6.66
N ILE A 85 2.84 -13.53 5.65
CA ILE A 85 1.69 -13.14 4.81
C ILE A 85 0.41 -13.09 5.66
N GLY A 86 0.21 -14.11 6.49
CA GLY A 86 -0.98 -14.27 7.31
C GLY A 86 -2.24 -14.57 6.50
N LYS A 87 -3.36 -14.74 7.21
CA LYS A 87 -4.65 -15.10 6.59
C LYS A 87 -5.09 -14.04 5.57
N ASP A 88 -5.34 -14.45 4.34
CA ASP A 88 -5.72 -13.59 3.20
C ASP A 88 -4.72 -12.45 2.91
N GLY A 89 -3.46 -12.58 3.34
CA GLY A 89 -2.47 -11.50 3.21
C GLY A 89 -2.71 -10.29 4.12
N LYS A 90 -3.60 -10.41 5.11
CA LYS A 90 -3.97 -9.30 6.01
C LYS A 90 -2.80 -8.82 6.86
N THR A 91 -1.96 -9.74 7.34
CA THR A 91 -0.79 -9.41 8.18
C THR A 91 0.21 -8.57 7.40
N ILE A 92 0.64 -9.04 6.23
CA ILE A 92 1.62 -8.31 5.42
C ILE A 92 1.06 -6.98 4.88
N SER A 93 -0.24 -6.92 4.57
CA SER A 93 -0.91 -5.69 4.14
C SER A 93 -0.95 -4.63 5.24
N ALA A 94 -1.28 -5.04 6.48
CA ALA A 94 -1.26 -4.17 7.65
C ALA A 94 0.16 -3.66 7.94
N LEU A 95 1.15 -4.55 7.90
CA LEU A 95 2.56 -4.18 8.09
C LEU A 95 3.03 -3.17 7.05
N ARG A 96 2.76 -3.41 5.76
CA ARG A 96 3.08 -2.45 4.68
C ARG A 96 2.45 -1.08 4.94
N SER A 97 1.20 -1.05 5.38
CA SER A 97 0.49 0.20 5.68
C SER A 97 1.13 0.94 6.86
N LEU A 98 1.49 0.22 7.93
CA LEU A 98 2.18 0.75 9.10
C LEU A 98 3.53 1.37 8.73
N ILE A 99 4.37 0.62 8.02
CA ILE A 99 5.71 1.07 7.64
C ILE A 99 5.65 2.27 6.69
N ARG A 100 4.69 2.30 5.76
CA ARG A 100 4.46 3.47 4.90
C ARG A 100 4.06 4.70 5.69
N ALA A 101 3.21 4.55 6.71
CA ALA A 101 2.85 5.64 7.60
C ALA A 101 4.06 6.15 8.39
N ALA A 102 4.87 5.24 8.96
CA ALA A 102 6.10 5.61 9.67
C ALA A 102 7.11 6.34 8.77
N ALA A 103 7.35 5.82 7.56
CA ALA A 103 8.25 6.43 6.58
C ALA A 103 7.76 7.80 6.09
N SER A 104 6.44 8.02 6.03
CA SER A 104 5.87 9.29 5.54
C SER A 104 6.31 10.51 6.35
N ARG A 105 6.61 10.34 7.65
CA ARG A 105 7.11 11.40 8.53
C ARG A 105 8.48 11.93 8.07
N HIS A 106 9.25 11.12 7.35
CA HIS A 106 10.59 11.42 6.86
C HIS A 106 10.62 11.80 5.37
N GLY A 107 9.45 12.04 4.75
CA GLY A 107 9.35 12.26 3.31
C GLY A 107 9.71 11.01 2.48
N LYS A 108 9.76 9.84 3.11
CA LYS A 108 10.18 8.57 2.50
C LYS A 108 9.00 7.67 2.17
N ARG A 109 9.23 6.73 1.25
CA ARG A 109 8.38 5.58 0.96
C ARG A 109 9.21 4.31 1.07
N VAL A 110 8.76 3.38 1.90
CA VAL A 110 9.34 2.06 2.04
C VAL A 110 8.33 1.03 1.54
N ASP A 111 8.73 0.23 0.56
CA ASP A 111 7.96 -0.89 0.02
C ASP A 111 8.55 -2.21 0.56
N ILE A 112 7.69 -3.12 1.06
CA ILE A 112 8.11 -4.42 1.59
C ILE A 112 7.75 -5.52 0.60
N GLU A 113 8.75 -6.29 0.20
CA GLU A 113 8.63 -7.45 -0.68
C GLU A 113 8.99 -8.71 0.11
N VAL A 114 8.15 -9.74 -0.01
CA VAL A 114 8.37 -11.04 0.64
C VAL A 114 8.42 -12.07 -0.47
N SER A 115 9.52 -12.80 -0.54
CA SER A 115 9.83 -13.82 -1.55
C SER A 115 10.10 -15.16 -0.91
#